data_AF-A0A6C0L9I6-F1
#
_entry.id   AF-A0A6C0L9I6-F1
#
_cell.length_a   1.000
_cell.length_b   1.000
_cell.length_c   1.000
_cell.angle_alpha   90.00
_cell.angle_beta   90.00
_cell.angle_gamma   90.00
#
_symmetry.space_group_name_H-M   'P 1'
#
loop_
_entity.id
_entity.type
_entity.pdbx_description
1 polymer ?
#
loop_
_entity_poly.entity_id
_entity_poly.type
_entity_poly.pdbx_seq_one_letter_code
_entity_poly.pdbx_strand_id
1 'polypeptide(L)'
;MSYAPGTVLSIGFGETLEQVVVLTENKIATCCYAGKPVGRRDIMSLDDWKILCTAQGQQIRSDAPVAAAAPSSSTSAPVYAVNTILRWKKDDDNRRTAMVVKDGILQLKEIMLGRRSANDKKFFSSFADWKSTLPSGGEIAVQVGTPTVESKISAPIVAKTDVEYINELKKRFRVQTAYVLEKSHNQNREEAISMLKQNGPPLAKMIADLGATPTEESISSILYYANQVLNAASLAYRSQVMIRYKPTEADLRKKKFQASGRQAIYAFFKGAKVEITSGNGQVAIARDSQGRIARWTTPTAASTFAELGIEMVNGKPRLEVEYRKKKISM
;
A
#
# COMPACT_ATOMS: atom_id res chain seq x y z
N MET A 1 19.07 -19.02 -18.10
CA MET A 1 19.24 -19.91 -16.93
C MET A 1 17.91 -20.07 -16.21
N SER A 2 17.44 -21.30 -16.03
CA SER A 2 16.28 -21.64 -15.19
C SER A 2 16.77 -22.02 -13.79
N TYR A 3 16.01 -21.67 -12.75
CA TYR A 3 16.32 -22.05 -11.36
C TYR A 3 15.25 -23.03 -10.87
N ALA A 4 15.65 -24.04 -10.10
CA ALA A 4 14.72 -25.02 -9.55
C ALA A 4 13.86 -24.36 -8.45
N PRO A 5 12.57 -24.73 -8.31
CA PRO A 5 11.77 -24.34 -7.15
C PRO A 5 12.49 -24.71 -5.83
N GLY A 6 12.45 -23.83 -4.84
CA GLY A 6 13.17 -23.95 -3.58
C GLY A 6 14.60 -23.37 -3.60
N THR A 7 15.15 -23.04 -4.77
CA THR A 7 16.47 -22.37 -4.87
C THR A 7 16.39 -21.00 -4.23
N VAL A 8 17.32 -20.67 -3.33
CA VAL A 8 17.45 -19.31 -2.81
C VAL A 8 18.39 -18.54 -3.72
N LEU A 9 17.90 -17.44 -4.27
CA LEU A 9 18.68 -16.50 -5.06
C LEU A 9 18.99 -15.27 -4.21
N SER A 10 20.20 -14.76 -4.32
CA SER A 10 20.66 -13.60 -3.59
C SER A 10 21.31 -12.56 -4.50
N ILE A 11 21.14 -11.29 -4.14
CA ILE A 11 21.80 -10.14 -4.75
C ILE A 11 22.29 -9.19 -3.64
N GLY A 12 23.40 -8.48 -3.90
CA GLY A 12 24.01 -7.56 -2.92
C GLY A 12 24.70 -8.26 -1.75
N PHE A 13 25.12 -7.48 -0.75
CA PHE A 13 25.75 -7.96 0.49
C PHE A 13 25.41 -7.04 1.66
N GLY A 14 25.46 -7.55 2.89
CA GLY A 14 25.21 -6.75 4.11
C GLY A 14 23.86 -6.04 4.09
N GLU A 15 23.87 -4.71 4.25
CA GLU A 15 22.67 -3.86 4.29
C GLU A 15 21.94 -3.73 2.94
N THR A 16 22.53 -4.22 1.84
CA THR A 16 21.88 -4.26 0.53
C THR A 16 21.48 -5.67 0.12
N LEU A 17 21.64 -6.67 1.00
CA LEU A 17 21.31 -8.06 0.70
C LEU A 17 19.81 -8.22 0.48
N GLU A 18 19.43 -8.67 -0.71
CA GLU A 18 18.10 -9.17 -1.02
C GLU A 18 18.19 -10.66 -1.34
N GLN A 19 17.37 -11.47 -0.67
CA GLN A 19 17.25 -12.90 -0.94
C GLN A 19 15.83 -13.22 -1.31
N VAL A 20 15.66 -14.04 -2.33
CA VAL A 20 14.37 -14.51 -2.81
C VAL A 20 14.43 -16.02 -2.96
N VAL A 21 13.33 -16.71 -2.66
CA VAL A 21 13.23 -18.14 -2.96
C VAL A 21 12.47 -18.31 -4.26
N VAL A 22 13.01 -19.12 -5.16
CA VAL A 22 12.38 -19.50 -6.42
C VAL A 22 11.18 -20.38 -6.11
N LEU A 23 10.04 -19.95 -6.59
CA LEU A 23 8.79 -20.69 -6.57
C LEU A 23 8.59 -21.37 -7.93
N THR A 24 7.55 -22.17 -8.04
CA THR A 24 7.13 -22.73 -9.33
C THR A 24 6.60 -21.64 -10.27
N GLU A 25 6.52 -21.95 -11.57
CA GLU A 25 6.03 -21.06 -12.63
C GLU A 25 6.74 -19.70 -12.72
N ASN A 26 8.08 -19.72 -12.63
CA ASN A 26 8.89 -18.52 -12.80
C ASN A 26 8.41 -17.41 -11.85
N LYS A 27 8.21 -17.73 -10.58
CA LYS A 27 7.91 -16.76 -9.51
C LYS A 27 8.96 -16.85 -8.43
N ILE A 28 9.05 -15.81 -7.63
CA ILE A 28 9.90 -15.74 -6.45
C ILE A 28 9.15 -15.10 -5.29
N ALA A 29 9.54 -15.44 -4.07
CA ALA A 29 9.11 -14.73 -2.87
C ALA A 29 10.31 -14.12 -2.15
N THR A 30 10.22 -12.84 -1.80
CA THR A 30 11.26 -12.18 -1.01
C THR A 30 11.34 -12.80 0.40
N CYS A 31 12.54 -13.24 0.77
CA CYS A 31 12.88 -13.82 2.07
C CYS A 31 13.59 -12.80 2.96
N CYS A 32 14.57 -12.09 2.38
CA CYS A 32 15.37 -11.08 3.03
C CYS A 32 15.42 -9.82 2.16
N TYR A 33 15.37 -8.64 2.78
CA TYR A 33 15.53 -7.37 2.09
C TYR A 33 16.34 -6.42 2.97
N ALA A 34 17.41 -5.83 2.41
CA ALA A 34 18.36 -5.00 3.13
C ALA A 34 18.97 -5.71 4.37
N GLY A 35 19.33 -6.99 4.20
CA GLY A 35 19.91 -7.81 5.28
C GLY A 35 18.95 -8.19 6.41
N LYS A 36 17.66 -7.84 6.30
CA LYS A 36 16.63 -8.14 7.32
C LYS A 36 15.53 -9.06 6.77
N PRO A 37 15.04 -10.03 7.57
CA PRO A 37 13.88 -10.83 7.21
C PRO A 37 12.65 -9.94 6.95
N VAL A 38 11.92 -10.19 5.86
CA VAL A 38 10.70 -9.43 5.57
C VAL A 38 9.48 -10.04 6.26
N GLY A 39 8.81 -9.26 7.12
CA GLY A 39 7.58 -9.69 7.81
C GLY A 39 6.36 -9.86 6.89
N ARG A 40 6.40 -9.26 5.70
CA ARG A 40 5.43 -9.45 4.61
C ARG A 40 6.18 -9.84 3.35
N ARG A 41 5.92 -11.05 2.83
CA ARG A 41 6.57 -11.53 1.62
C ARG A 41 5.84 -11.04 0.39
N ASP A 42 6.57 -10.37 -0.48
CA ASP A 42 6.11 -9.93 -1.78
C ASP A 42 6.43 -11.02 -2.80
N ILE A 43 5.40 -11.51 -3.49
CA ILE A 43 5.54 -12.49 -4.58
C ILE A 43 5.58 -11.72 -5.89
N MET A 44 6.49 -12.09 -6.79
CA MET A 44 6.61 -11.57 -8.16
C MET A 44 7.14 -12.64 -9.11
N SER A 45 7.12 -12.36 -10.42
CA SER A 45 7.75 -13.23 -11.41
C SER A 45 9.28 -13.26 -11.20
N LEU A 46 9.90 -14.41 -11.41
CA LEU A 46 11.34 -14.62 -11.40
C LEU A 46 11.97 -13.87 -12.56
N ASP A 47 11.32 -13.78 -13.72
CA ASP A 47 11.81 -12.95 -14.83
C ASP A 47 11.64 -11.46 -14.54
N ASP A 48 10.51 -11.03 -13.94
CA ASP A 48 10.37 -9.67 -13.41
C ASP A 48 11.52 -9.36 -12.44
N TRP A 49 11.83 -10.31 -11.54
CA TRP A 49 12.89 -10.13 -10.58
C TRP A 49 14.28 -10.06 -11.24
N LYS A 50 14.58 -10.95 -12.21
CA LYS A 50 15.83 -10.92 -12.98
C LYS A 50 15.99 -9.61 -13.75
N ILE A 51 14.95 -9.15 -14.45
CA ILE A 51 14.97 -7.86 -15.17
C ILE A 51 15.35 -6.74 -14.20
N LEU A 52 14.78 -6.76 -13.00
CA LEU A 52 15.01 -5.76 -11.97
C LEU A 52 16.42 -5.86 -11.34
N CYS A 53 17.03 -7.04 -11.29
CA CYS A 53 18.42 -7.24 -10.88
C CYS A 53 19.40 -6.74 -11.96
N THR A 54 19.14 -7.11 -13.22
CA THR A 54 19.99 -6.76 -14.38
C THR A 54 20.01 -5.25 -14.62
N ALA A 55 18.87 -4.56 -14.46
CA ALA A 55 18.79 -3.10 -14.56
C ALA A 55 19.64 -2.35 -13.51
N GLN A 56 20.08 -3.04 -12.46
CA GLN A 56 20.93 -2.50 -11.39
C GLN A 56 22.39 -2.98 -11.48
N GLY A 57 22.76 -3.74 -12.53
CA GLY A 57 24.10 -4.31 -12.68
C GLY A 57 24.47 -5.36 -11.63
N GLN A 58 23.48 -5.92 -10.92
CA GLN A 58 23.74 -6.88 -9.85
C GLN A 58 23.80 -8.32 -10.38
N GLN A 59 24.79 -9.08 -9.92
CA GLN A 59 24.91 -10.51 -10.23
C GLN A 59 24.06 -11.35 -9.27
N ILE A 60 23.26 -12.25 -9.83
CA ILE A 60 22.45 -13.21 -9.07
C ILE A 60 23.33 -14.38 -8.63
N ARG A 61 23.31 -14.71 -7.35
CA ARG A 61 23.95 -15.91 -6.77
C ARG A 61 22.87 -16.91 -6.34
N SER A 62 23.12 -18.22 -6.46
CA SER A 62 22.19 -19.26 -6.05
C SER A 62 22.79 -20.16 -4.98
N ASP A 63 22.05 -20.41 -3.90
CA ASP A 63 22.37 -21.44 -2.90
C ASP A 63 21.63 -22.75 -3.29
N ALA A 64 22.31 -23.90 -3.21
CA ALA A 64 21.83 -25.19 -3.73
C ALA A 64 20.54 -25.72 -3.04
N PRO A 65 19.68 -26.50 -3.73
CA PRO A 65 18.34 -26.89 -3.24
C PRO A 65 18.35 -28.09 -2.27
N VAL A 66 17.40 -28.11 -1.32
CA VAL A 66 17.03 -29.27 -0.48
C VAL A 66 15.97 -30.10 -1.21
N ALA A 67 16.19 -31.42 -1.33
CA ALA A 67 15.46 -32.35 -2.21
C ALA A 67 13.94 -32.52 -1.89
N ALA A 68 13.14 -32.73 -2.95
CA ALA A 68 11.68 -32.97 -2.90
C ALA A 68 11.33 -34.44 -3.20
N ALA A 69 10.32 -34.98 -2.50
CA ALA A 69 9.80 -36.35 -2.65
C ALA A 69 8.66 -36.46 -3.70
N ALA A 70 8.49 -37.66 -4.27
CA ALA A 70 7.71 -38.00 -5.47
C ALA A 70 6.17 -38.02 -5.32
N PRO A 71 5.38 -37.94 -6.42
CA PRO A 71 3.92 -37.84 -6.37
C PRO A 71 3.19 -39.20 -6.57
N SER A 72 2.04 -39.35 -5.90
CA SER A 72 1.07 -40.44 -6.12
C SER A 72 -0.27 -39.88 -6.62
N SER A 73 -0.91 -40.61 -7.53
CA SER A 73 -2.14 -40.25 -8.25
C SER A 73 -3.42 -40.64 -7.52
N SER A 74 -4.46 -39.79 -7.50
CA SER A 74 -5.88 -40.22 -7.53
C SER A 74 -6.89 -39.08 -7.84
N THR A 75 -7.88 -39.45 -8.68
CA THR A 75 -9.27 -38.98 -8.87
C THR A 75 -9.63 -37.48 -9.01
N SER A 76 -10.40 -37.17 -10.08
CA SER A 76 -10.78 -35.81 -10.53
C SER A 76 -11.67 -35.04 -9.54
N ALA A 77 -11.04 -34.21 -8.72
CA ALA A 77 -11.64 -33.17 -7.90
C ALA A 77 -11.97 -31.90 -8.73
N PRO A 78 -12.85 -30.99 -8.25
CA PRO A 78 -13.10 -29.71 -8.91
C PRO A 78 -11.80 -28.94 -9.14
N VAL A 79 -11.52 -28.62 -10.41
CA VAL A 79 -10.32 -27.90 -10.84
C VAL A 79 -10.57 -26.40 -10.73
N TYR A 80 -9.99 -25.78 -9.71
CA TYR A 80 -9.99 -24.33 -9.58
C TYR A 80 -8.84 -23.73 -10.40
N ALA A 81 -9.05 -22.57 -11.02
CA ALA A 81 -7.99 -21.86 -11.73
C ALA A 81 -6.88 -21.43 -10.76
N VAL A 82 -5.62 -21.42 -11.22
CA VAL A 82 -4.47 -20.90 -10.44
C VAL A 82 -4.74 -19.45 -10.02
N ASN A 83 -4.34 -19.10 -8.80
CA ASN A 83 -4.64 -17.85 -8.09
C ASN A 83 -6.08 -17.72 -7.55
N THR A 84 -6.89 -18.77 -7.62
CA THR A 84 -8.17 -18.78 -6.90
C THR A 84 -7.91 -18.82 -5.39
N ILE A 85 -8.48 -17.87 -4.66
CA ILE A 85 -8.47 -17.82 -3.21
C ILE A 85 -9.64 -18.66 -2.68
N LEU A 86 -9.30 -19.62 -1.83
CA LEU A 86 -10.24 -20.48 -1.12
C LEU A 86 -10.32 -19.99 0.33
N ARG A 87 -11.53 -19.75 0.82
CA ARG A 87 -11.75 -19.32 2.21
C ARG A 87 -12.69 -20.28 2.89
N TRP A 88 -12.18 -21.01 3.86
CA TRP A 88 -13.03 -21.79 4.75
C TRP A 88 -13.38 -20.96 5.98
N LYS A 89 -14.67 -20.86 6.33
CA LYS A 89 -15.15 -20.16 7.53
C LYS A 89 -16.22 -21.00 8.22
N LYS A 90 -16.04 -21.26 9.51
CA LYS A 90 -17.08 -21.85 10.37
C LYS A 90 -17.79 -20.76 11.18
N ASP A 91 -17.00 -19.89 11.78
CA ASP A 91 -17.45 -18.74 12.57
C ASP A 91 -16.37 -17.63 12.50
N ASP A 92 -16.48 -16.57 13.29
CA ASP A 92 -15.50 -15.47 13.28
C ASP A 92 -14.14 -15.85 13.89
N ASP A 93 -14.13 -16.88 14.74
CA ASP A 93 -12.96 -17.37 15.47
C ASP A 93 -12.25 -18.52 14.76
N ASN A 94 -12.91 -19.15 13.79
CA ASN A 94 -12.42 -20.33 13.06
C ASN A 94 -12.52 -20.11 11.55
N ARG A 95 -11.39 -19.74 10.93
CA ARG A 95 -11.27 -19.49 9.50
C ARG A 95 -9.90 -19.83 8.94
N ARG A 96 -9.89 -20.34 7.71
CA ARG A 96 -8.68 -20.62 6.94
C ARG A 96 -8.75 -19.96 5.57
N THR A 97 -7.62 -19.51 5.06
CA THR A 97 -7.50 -18.97 3.72
C THR A 97 -6.37 -19.69 3.01
N ALA A 98 -6.65 -20.19 1.82
CA ALA A 98 -5.70 -20.86 0.96
C ALA A 98 -5.79 -20.32 -0.46
N MET A 99 -4.80 -20.64 -1.27
CA MET A 99 -4.73 -20.24 -2.67
C MET A 99 -4.37 -21.43 -3.52
N VAL A 100 -5.06 -21.55 -4.64
CA VAL A 100 -4.81 -22.57 -5.66
C VAL A 100 -3.55 -22.21 -6.41
N VAL A 101 -2.60 -23.14 -6.40
CA VAL A 101 -1.33 -23.08 -7.13
C VAL A 101 -1.25 -24.28 -8.08
N LYS A 102 -0.32 -24.27 -9.03
CA LYS A 102 -0.27 -25.30 -10.10
C LYS A 102 -0.26 -26.74 -9.58
N ASP A 103 0.49 -26.97 -8.51
CA ASP A 103 0.75 -28.32 -7.97
C ASP A 103 -0.01 -28.61 -6.67
N GLY A 104 -1.06 -27.81 -6.37
CA GLY A 104 -1.87 -28.03 -5.18
C GLY A 104 -2.44 -26.76 -4.54
N ILE A 105 -2.57 -26.76 -3.21
CA ILE A 105 -3.16 -25.68 -2.43
C ILE A 105 -2.16 -25.21 -1.38
N LEU A 106 -1.90 -23.90 -1.36
CA LEU A 106 -1.09 -23.28 -0.32
C LEU A 106 -1.99 -22.61 0.71
N GLN A 107 -1.97 -23.09 1.96
CA GLN A 107 -2.63 -22.40 3.05
C GLN A 107 -1.84 -21.14 3.43
N LEU A 108 -2.51 -20.00 3.38
CA LEU A 108 -1.94 -18.67 3.62
C LEU A 108 -2.17 -18.20 5.07
N LYS A 109 -3.27 -18.64 5.68
CA LYS A 109 -3.72 -18.18 6.99
C LYS A 109 -4.59 -19.22 7.67
N GLU A 110 -4.37 -19.40 8.97
CA GLU A 110 -5.22 -20.18 9.85
C GLU A 110 -5.52 -19.37 11.12
N ILE A 111 -6.80 -19.23 11.44
CA ILE A 111 -7.27 -18.77 12.75
C ILE A 111 -8.15 -19.88 13.30
N MET A 112 -7.80 -20.36 14.49
CA MET A 112 -8.56 -21.33 15.25
C MET A 112 -8.73 -20.80 16.68
N LEU A 113 -9.94 -20.87 17.23
CA LEU A 113 -10.26 -20.34 18.57
C LEU A 113 -9.83 -18.87 18.74
N GLY A 114 -10.00 -18.05 17.70
CA GLY A 114 -9.66 -16.62 17.70
C GLY A 114 -8.15 -16.34 17.64
N ARG A 115 -7.31 -17.39 17.66
CA ARG A 115 -5.84 -17.27 17.65
C ARG A 115 -5.28 -17.62 16.28
N ARG A 116 -4.37 -16.78 15.80
CA ARG A 116 -3.60 -17.04 14.58
C ARG A 116 -2.50 -18.05 14.88
N SER A 117 -2.36 -19.09 14.06
CA SER A 117 -1.28 -20.06 14.24
C SER A 117 0.07 -19.45 13.82
N ALA A 118 1.14 -19.80 14.54
CA ALA A 118 2.49 -19.30 14.24
C ALA A 118 3.09 -19.93 12.97
N ASN A 119 2.61 -21.13 12.59
CA ASN A 119 3.06 -21.94 11.46
C ASN A 119 1.95 -22.13 10.41
N ASP A 120 1.33 -21.03 9.99
CA ASP A 120 0.15 -20.99 9.11
C ASP A 120 0.34 -21.59 7.69
N LYS A 121 1.59 -21.89 7.30
CA LYS A 121 1.94 -22.22 5.90
C LYS A 121 2.13 -23.71 5.72
N LYS A 122 1.07 -24.36 5.26
CA LYS A 122 1.07 -25.77 4.86
C LYS A 122 0.74 -25.86 3.38
N PHE A 123 1.51 -26.67 2.68
CA PHE A 123 1.26 -27.02 1.29
C PHE A 123 0.50 -28.33 1.26
N PHE A 124 -0.49 -28.41 0.38
CA PHE A 124 -1.31 -29.59 0.14
C PHE A 124 -1.23 -29.92 -1.34
N SER A 125 -1.05 -31.19 -1.70
CA SER A 125 -0.95 -31.64 -3.09
C SER A 125 -2.22 -31.41 -3.90
N SER A 126 -3.37 -31.24 -3.25
CA SER A 126 -4.65 -31.02 -3.93
C SER A 126 -5.67 -30.26 -3.08
N PHE A 127 -6.76 -29.83 -3.72
CA PHE A 127 -7.92 -29.29 -3.01
C PHE A 127 -8.54 -30.33 -2.08
N ALA A 128 -8.55 -31.60 -2.46
CA ALA A 128 -9.07 -32.68 -1.61
C ALA A 128 -8.23 -32.83 -0.34
N ASP A 129 -6.90 -32.77 -0.47
CA ASP A 129 -5.97 -32.87 0.67
C ASP A 129 -6.09 -31.65 1.59
N TRP A 130 -6.25 -30.46 1.04
CA TRP A 130 -6.50 -29.28 1.86
C TRP A 130 -7.86 -29.38 2.56
N LYS A 131 -8.92 -29.75 1.83
CA LYS A 131 -10.28 -29.86 2.33
C LYS A 131 -10.42 -30.91 3.43
N SER A 132 -9.71 -32.04 3.33
CA SER A 132 -9.72 -33.09 4.37
C SER A 132 -9.11 -32.63 5.69
N THR A 133 -8.28 -31.57 5.69
CA THR A 133 -7.75 -30.99 6.92
C THR A 133 -8.65 -29.95 7.58
N LEU A 134 -9.76 -29.58 6.95
CA LEU A 134 -10.66 -28.55 7.46
C LEU A 134 -11.55 -29.13 8.58
N PRO A 135 -11.74 -28.39 9.69
CA PRO A 135 -12.68 -28.79 10.73
C PRO A 135 -14.12 -28.92 10.18
N SER A 136 -14.92 -29.77 10.82
CA SER A 136 -16.33 -29.96 10.44
C SER A 136 -17.19 -28.72 10.72
N GLY A 137 -18.18 -28.50 9.84
CA GLY A 137 -19.23 -27.48 10.02
C GLY A 137 -18.90 -26.07 9.52
N GLY A 138 -17.97 -25.90 8.58
CA GLY A 138 -17.70 -24.61 7.94
C GLY A 138 -17.86 -24.63 6.42
N GLU A 139 -18.04 -23.45 5.83
CA GLU A 139 -18.30 -23.24 4.41
C GLU A 139 -17.05 -22.78 3.66
N ILE A 140 -16.91 -23.19 2.39
CA ILE A 140 -15.80 -22.78 1.51
C ILE A 140 -16.31 -21.77 0.49
N ALA A 141 -15.80 -20.54 0.56
CA ALA A 141 -16.00 -19.51 -0.45
C ALA A 141 -14.80 -19.44 -1.42
N VAL A 142 -15.09 -19.17 -2.70
CA VAL A 142 -14.12 -19.15 -3.80
C VAL A 142 -14.05 -17.75 -4.39
N GLN A 143 -12.85 -17.19 -4.55
CA GLN A 143 -12.65 -15.83 -5.07
C GLN A 143 -11.48 -15.79 -6.07
N VAL A 144 -11.63 -15.08 -7.20
CA VAL A 144 -10.53 -14.87 -8.16
C VAL A 144 -9.43 -13.99 -7.53
N GLY A 145 -8.17 -14.38 -7.68
CA GLY A 145 -7.02 -13.70 -7.06
C GLY A 145 -6.69 -12.32 -7.64
N THR A 146 -5.74 -11.63 -7.00
CA THR A 146 -5.29 -10.29 -7.43
C THR A 146 -4.38 -10.32 -8.68
N PRO A 147 -4.47 -9.31 -9.58
CA PRO A 147 -3.66 -9.23 -10.81
C PRO A 147 -2.14 -9.11 -10.55
N THR A 148 -1.34 -9.70 -11.43
CA THR A 148 0.14 -9.68 -11.41
C THR A 148 0.70 -8.29 -11.76
N VAL A 149 2.01 -8.07 -11.57
CA VAL A 149 2.65 -6.79 -11.96
C VAL A 149 2.64 -6.63 -13.48
N GLU A 150 3.03 -7.68 -14.22
CA GLU A 150 2.95 -7.73 -15.68
C GLU A 150 1.53 -7.41 -16.19
N SER A 151 0.49 -8.01 -15.60
CA SER A 151 -0.89 -7.74 -16.02
C SER A 151 -1.38 -6.32 -15.67
N LYS A 152 -0.81 -5.71 -14.63
CA LYS A 152 -1.03 -4.28 -14.33
C LYS A 152 -0.33 -3.39 -15.34
N ILE A 153 0.89 -3.70 -15.75
CA ILE A 153 1.64 -2.89 -16.72
C ILE A 153 0.99 -2.96 -18.10
N SER A 154 0.63 -4.16 -18.56
CA SER A 154 0.08 -4.39 -19.89
C SER A 154 -1.38 -3.99 -20.04
N ALA A 155 -2.12 -3.84 -18.93
CA ALA A 155 -3.51 -3.40 -18.99
C ALA A 155 -3.60 -1.98 -19.61
N PRO A 156 -4.51 -1.75 -20.58
CA PRO A 156 -4.71 -0.41 -21.13
C PRO A 156 -5.10 0.56 -20.01
N ILE A 157 -4.59 1.79 -20.07
CA ILE A 157 -5.01 2.88 -19.19
C ILE A 157 -6.13 3.61 -19.91
N VAL A 158 -7.34 3.50 -19.38
CA VAL A 158 -8.52 4.19 -19.91
C VAL A 158 -8.70 5.46 -19.09
N ALA A 159 -8.25 6.59 -19.63
CA ALA A 159 -8.36 7.90 -19.01
C ALA A 159 -8.66 8.95 -20.09
N LYS A 160 -9.58 9.89 -19.79
CA LYS A 160 -9.96 11.00 -20.67
C LYS A 160 -9.18 12.28 -20.36
N THR A 161 -8.61 12.37 -19.16
CA THR A 161 -7.82 13.51 -18.70
C THR A 161 -6.52 13.07 -18.06
N ASP A 162 -5.54 13.97 -17.99
CA ASP A 162 -4.25 13.70 -17.34
C ASP A 162 -4.40 13.40 -15.85
N VAL A 163 -5.40 14.02 -15.20
CA VAL A 163 -5.78 13.74 -13.82
C VAL A 163 -6.30 12.31 -13.66
N GLU A 164 -7.21 11.87 -14.54
CA GLU A 164 -7.71 10.50 -14.58
C GLU A 164 -6.58 9.49 -14.83
N TYR A 165 -5.64 9.85 -15.71
CA TYR A 165 -4.50 8.99 -16.03
C TYR A 165 -3.64 8.72 -14.79
N ILE A 166 -3.29 9.76 -14.02
CA ILE A 166 -2.56 9.60 -12.76
C ILE A 166 -3.40 8.87 -11.71
N ASN A 167 -4.71 9.11 -11.64
CA ASN A 167 -5.61 8.40 -10.71
C ASN A 167 -5.66 6.89 -10.99
N GLU A 168 -5.73 6.48 -12.26
CA GLU A 168 -5.71 5.08 -12.65
C GLU A 168 -4.36 4.41 -12.31
N LEU A 169 -3.23 5.08 -12.56
CA LEU A 169 -1.92 4.61 -12.12
C LEU A 169 -1.86 4.47 -10.58
N LYS A 170 -2.36 5.46 -9.84
CA LYS A 170 -2.42 5.43 -8.37
C LYS A 170 -3.22 4.23 -7.86
N LYS A 171 -4.40 4.00 -8.42
CA LYS A 171 -5.27 2.86 -8.08
C LYS A 171 -4.60 1.52 -8.40
N ARG A 172 -4.05 1.40 -9.61
CA ARG A 172 -3.43 0.18 -10.14
C ARG A 172 -2.21 -0.25 -9.33
N PHE A 173 -1.35 0.72 -8.99
CA PHE A 173 -0.13 0.46 -8.26
C PHE A 173 -0.26 0.64 -6.74
N ARG A 174 -1.37 1.19 -6.24
CA ARG A 174 -1.61 1.54 -4.81
C ARG A 174 -0.71 2.66 -4.30
N VAL A 175 -0.42 3.64 -5.16
CA VAL A 175 0.31 4.86 -4.80
C VAL A 175 -0.61 5.77 -3.98
N GLN A 176 -0.16 6.17 -2.79
CA GLN A 176 -0.92 7.01 -1.86
C GLN A 176 -0.35 8.44 -1.80
N THR A 177 -0.05 9.01 -2.96
CA THR A 177 0.31 10.43 -3.08
C THR A 177 -0.95 11.24 -3.40
N ALA A 178 -1.05 12.47 -2.92
CA ALA A 178 -2.14 13.38 -3.22
C ALA A 178 -1.66 14.82 -3.29
N TYR A 179 -2.24 15.57 -4.23
CA TYR A 179 -2.13 17.02 -4.24
C TYR A 179 -3.31 17.60 -3.45
N VAL A 180 -3.00 18.30 -2.36
CA VAL A 180 -4.01 18.83 -1.45
C VAL A 180 -3.87 20.35 -1.34
N LEU A 181 -5.02 21.01 -1.29
CA LEU A 181 -5.11 22.41 -0.88
C LEU A 181 -5.48 22.40 0.60
N GLU A 182 -4.51 22.75 1.45
CA GLU A 182 -4.75 22.87 2.88
C GLU A 182 -5.90 23.85 3.15
N LYS A 183 -6.57 23.66 4.28
CA LYS A 183 -7.58 24.60 4.75
C LYS A 183 -6.90 25.95 5.04
N SER A 184 -7.58 27.04 4.70
CA SER A 184 -7.11 28.37 5.06
C SER A 184 -7.11 28.57 6.57
N HIS A 185 -6.48 29.63 7.08
CA HIS A 185 -6.54 29.92 8.50
C HIS A 185 -7.97 30.23 8.96
N ASN A 186 -8.77 30.91 8.13
CA ASN A 186 -10.19 31.13 8.42
C ASN A 186 -10.98 29.82 8.51
N GLN A 187 -10.81 28.91 7.55
CA GLN A 187 -11.49 27.61 7.56
C GLN A 187 -11.09 26.74 8.75
N ASN A 188 -9.79 26.69 9.09
CA ASN A 188 -9.30 25.97 10.27
C ASN A 188 -9.88 26.54 11.57
N ARG A 189 -9.98 27.87 11.68
CA ARG A 189 -10.58 28.53 12.85
C ARG A 189 -12.06 28.18 12.97
N GLU A 190 -12.83 28.27 11.89
CA GLU A 190 -14.26 27.98 11.88
C GLU A 190 -14.55 26.51 12.23
N GLU A 191 -13.80 25.57 11.64
CA GLU A 191 -13.89 24.16 11.99
C GLU A 191 -13.53 23.90 13.45
N ALA A 192 -12.45 24.50 13.94
CA ALA A 192 -12.04 24.37 15.33
C ALA A 192 -13.11 24.91 16.30
N ILE A 193 -13.72 26.07 15.99
CA ILE A 193 -14.84 26.61 16.77
C ILE A 193 -16.04 25.66 16.73
N SER A 194 -16.36 25.06 15.58
CA SER A 194 -17.41 24.05 15.47
C SER A 194 -17.13 22.83 16.34
N MET A 195 -15.89 22.31 16.31
CA MET A 195 -15.47 21.20 17.15
C MET A 195 -15.55 21.54 18.65
N LEU A 196 -15.19 22.76 19.05
CA LEU A 196 -15.33 23.21 20.45
C LEU A 196 -16.80 23.25 20.87
N LYS A 197 -17.69 23.77 20.02
CA LYS A 197 -19.13 23.81 20.29
C LYS A 197 -19.75 22.40 20.37
N GLN A 198 -19.24 21.47 19.58
CA GLN A 198 -19.73 20.09 19.57
C GLN A 198 -19.23 19.27 20.77
N ASN A 199 -17.96 19.42 21.15
CA ASN A 199 -17.31 18.55 22.14
C ASN A 199 -17.26 19.16 23.56
N GLY A 200 -17.34 20.49 23.68
CA GLY A 200 -17.34 21.19 24.96
C GLY A 200 -18.52 20.82 25.86
N PRO A 201 -19.78 20.90 25.39
CA PRO A 201 -20.94 20.57 26.21
C PRO A 201 -20.97 19.11 26.70
N PRO A 202 -20.68 18.09 25.86
CA PRO A 202 -20.55 16.71 26.33
C PRO A 202 -19.47 16.54 27.39
N LEU A 203 -18.29 17.15 27.21
CA LEU A 203 -17.21 17.09 28.20
C LEU A 203 -17.63 17.71 29.54
N ALA A 204 -18.22 18.90 29.51
CA ALA A 204 -18.69 19.59 30.71
C ALA A 204 -19.73 18.76 31.46
N LYS A 205 -20.65 18.13 30.72
CA LYS A 205 -21.64 17.22 31.29
C LYS A 205 -20.99 15.98 31.92
N MET A 206 -20.06 15.32 31.23
CA MET A 206 -19.36 14.14 31.77
C MET A 206 -18.59 14.44 33.05
N ILE A 207 -17.99 15.63 33.15
CA ILE A 207 -17.30 16.09 34.36
C ILE A 207 -18.31 16.37 35.49
N ALA A 208 -19.45 16.99 35.17
CA ALA A 208 -20.49 17.28 36.15
C ALA A 208 -21.18 16.01 36.68
N ASP A 209 -21.37 15.01 35.83
CA ASP A 209 -21.99 13.72 36.16
C ASP A 209 -20.99 12.75 36.83
N LEU A 210 -19.74 13.17 37.06
CA LEU A 210 -18.70 12.31 37.64
C LEU A 210 -18.98 12.07 39.13
N GLY A 211 -19.37 10.84 39.47
CA GLY A 211 -19.61 10.42 40.85
C GLY A 211 -18.32 10.33 41.68
N ALA A 212 -18.47 10.15 42.99
CA ALA A 212 -17.35 10.06 43.95
C ALA A 212 -16.36 8.93 43.64
N THR A 213 -16.82 7.85 42.98
CA THR A 213 -15.98 6.73 42.55
C THR A 213 -16.13 6.53 41.04
N PRO A 214 -15.32 7.22 40.22
CA PRO A 214 -15.44 7.16 38.77
C PRO A 214 -14.96 5.81 38.22
N THR A 215 -15.61 5.35 37.14
CA THR A 215 -15.20 4.13 36.41
C THR A 215 -14.08 4.44 35.41
N GLU A 216 -13.28 3.44 35.05
CA GLU A 216 -12.24 3.57 34.02
C GLU A 216 -12.80 4.08 32.67
N GLU A 217 -13.99 3.61 32.29
CA GLU A 217 -14.68 4.03 31.07
C GLU A 217 -15.08 5.52 31.12
N SER A 218 -15.55 5.99 32.28
CA SER A 218 -15.92 7.40 32.47
C SER A 218 -14.70 8.32 32.36
N ILE A 219 -13.57 7.94 32.97
CA ILE A 219 -12.31 8.69 32.89
C ILE A 219 -11.74 8.65 31.47
N SER A 220 -11.77 7.49 30.80
CA SER A 220 -11.31 7.36 29.41
C SER A 220 -12.13 8.21 28.45
N SER A 221 -13.44 8.28 28.65
CA SER A 221 -14.34 9.13 27.85
C SER A 221 -14.05 10.61 28.08
N ILE A 222 -13.89 11.04 29.33
CA ILE A 222 -13.49 12.41 29.67
C ILE A 222 -12.16 12.76 29.00
N LEU A 223 -11.16 11.88 29.09
CA LEU A 223 -9.85 12.10 28.46
C LEU A 223 -9.95 12.23 26.95
N TYR A 224 -10.77 11.40 26.29
CA TYR A 224 -11.00 11.49 24.85
C TYR A 224 -11.58 12.86 24.46
N TYR A 225 -12.66 13.30 25.11
CA TYR A 225 -13.29 14.59 24.79
C TYR A 225 -12.43 15.79 25.18
N ALA A 226 -11.71 15.71 26.31
CA ALA A 226 -10.76 16.75 26.73
C ALA A 226 -9.66 16.95 25.69
N ASN A 227 -9.10 15.86 25.14
CA ASN A 227 -8.11 15.94 24.06
C ASN A 227 -8.68 16.56 22.78
N GLN A 228 -9.92 16.23 22.40
CA GLN A 228 -10.57 16.85 21.24
C GLN A 228 -10.75 18.36 21.43
N VAL A 229 -11.22 18.78 22.61
CA VAL A 229 -11.36 20.21 22.97
C VAL A 229 -10.02 20.92 22.97
N LEU A 230 -8.98 20.33 23.58
CA LEU A 230 -7.63 20.89 23.62
C LEU A 230 -7.03 21.08 22.22
N ASN A 231 -7.16 20.07 21.36
CA ASN A 231 -6.66 20.12 19.98
C ASN A 231 -7.40 21.19 19.17
N ALA A 232 -8.72 21.27 19.29
CA ALA A 232 -9.52 22.29 18.64
C ALA A 232 -9.17 23.70 19.14
N ALA A 233 -9.05 23.91 20.46
CA ALA A 233 -8.64 25.19 21.03
C ALA A 233 -7.26 25.63 20.53
N SER A 234 -6.30 24.70 20.48
CA SER A 234 -4.96 24.95 19.95
C SER A 234 -4.98 25.35 18.47
N LEU A 235 -5.78 24.67 17.65
CA LEU A 235 -5.93 24.99 16.22
C LEU A 235 -6.61 26.34 16.01
N ALA A 236 -7.66 26.64 16.77
CA ALA A 236 -8.35 27.94 16.74
C ALA A 236 -7.40 29.08 17.11
N TYR A 237 -6.63 28.92 18.19
CA TYR A 237 -5.66 29.90 18.64
C TYR A 237 -4.57 30.17 17.59
N ARG A 238 -3.91 29.12 17.08
CA ARG A 238 -2.86 29.27 16.05
C ARG A 238 -3.40 29.91 14.79
N SER A 239 -4.60 29.55 14.37
CA SER A 239 -5.25 30.14 13.19
C SER A 239 -5.59 31.60 13.43
N GLN A 240 -6.12 31.97 14.60
CA GLN A 240 -6.44 33.35 14.96
C GLN A 240 -5.18 34.23 15.04
N VAL A 241 -4.08 33.69 15.57
CA VAL A 241 -2.77 34.35 15.57
C VAL A 241 -2.32 34.64 14.14
N MET A 242 -2.40 33.66 13.24
CA MET A 242 -2.01 33.85 11.84
C MET A 242 -2.90 34.87 11.12
N ILE A 243 -4.22 34.85 11.34
CA ILE A 243 -5.15 35.83 10.78
C ILE A 243 -4.80 37.25 11.26
N ARG A 244 -4.46 37.41 12.54
CA ARG A 244 -4.12 38.72 13.13
C ARG A 244 -2.80 39.27 12.60
N TYR A 245 -1.75 38.45 12.55
CA TYR A 245 -0.41 38.91 12.17
C TYR A 245 -0.19 38.91 10.65
N LYS A 246 -0.95 38.10 9.91
CA LYS A 246 -0.86 37.98 8.45
C LYS A 246 -2.26 37.91 7.80
N PRO A 247 -3.04 38.99 7.88
CA PRO A 247 -4.43 38.99 7.39
C PRO A 247 -4.53 38.71 5.88
N THR A 248 -3.54 39.13 5.09
CA THR A 248 -3.49 38.85 3.65
C THR A 248 -3.27 37.37 3.33
N GLU A 249 -2.75 36.57 4.27
CA GLU A 249 -2.59 35.13 4.14
C GLU A 249 -3.77 34.34 4.75
N ALA A 250 -4.74 34.99 5.39
CA ALA A 250 -5.80 34.33 6.17
C ALA A 250 -6.66 33.37 5.35
N ASP A 251 -6.96 33.75 4.11
CA ASP A 251 -7.76 32.96 3.16
C ASP A 251 -6.92 32.14 2.19
N LEU A 252 -5.59 32.27 2.23
CA LEU A 252 -4.73 31.53 1.33
C LEU A 252 -4.71 30.04 1.71
N ARG A 253 -5.05 29.21 0.73
CA ARG A 253 -4.96 27.76 0.84
C ARG A 253 -3.60 27.30 0.33
N LYS A 254 -2.79 26.77 1.24
CA LYS A 254 -1.44 26.32 0.90
C LYS A 254 -1.51 25.05 0.06
N LYS A 255 -0.81 25.07 -1.07
CA LYS A 255 -0.60 23.90 -1.92
C LYS A 255 0.36 22.95 -1.23
N LYS A 256 0.01 21.67 -1.16
CA LYS A 256 0.84 20.65 -0.51
C LYS A 256 0.86 19.36 -1.31
N PHE A 257 2.06 18.80 -1.42
CA PHE A 257 2.28 17.47 -1.94
C PHE A 257 2.30 16.50 -0.75
N GLN A 258 1.24 15.70 -0.61
CA GLN A 258 1.14 14.73 0.47
C GLN A 258 1.52 13.36 -0.07
N ALA A 259 2.59 12.77 0.46
CA ALA A 259 3.03 11.44 0.09
C ALA A 259 2.95 10.52 1.30
N SER A 260 1.96 9.63 1.31
CA SER A 260 1.91 8.49 2.22
C SER A 260 2.31 7.21 1.48
N GLY A 261 2.94 6.27 2.18
CA GLY A 261 3.40 5.01 1.60
C GLY A 261 4.79 5.04 0.96
N ARG A 262 5.17 3.90 0.39
CA ARG A 262 6.52 3.61 -0.15
C ARG A 262 6.58 3.59 -1.68
N GLN A 263 5.47 3.92 -2.35
CA GLN A 263 5.34 3.84 -3.80
C GLN A 263 5.04 5.24 -4.32
N ALA A 264 5.60 5.56 -5.48
CA ALA A 264 5.50 6.88 -6.07
C ALA A 264 5.37 6.77 -7.59
N ILE A 265 4.84 7.81 -8.21
CA ILE A 265 4.89 8.01 -9.66
C ILE A 265 5.84 9.18 -9.86
N TYR A 266 6.73 9.04 -10.83
CA TYR A 266 7.65 10.09 -11.23
C TYR A 266 7.40 10.48 -12.67
N ALA A 267 7.53 11.75 -12.95
CA ALA A 267 7.61 12.32 -14.28
C ALA A 267 9.03 12.80 -14.55
N PHE A 268 9.33 13.01 -15.83
CA PHE A 268 10.59 13.61 -16.26
C PHE A 268 10.35 15.05 -16.71
N PHE A 269 11.17 15.96 -16.19
CA PHE A 269 11.15 17.38 -16.51
C PHE A 269 12.58 17.83 -16.79
N LYS A 270 12.88 18.20 -18.04
CA LYS A 270 14.22 18.64 -18.46
C LYS A 270 15.35 17.67 -18.03
N GLY A 271 15.12 16.37 -18.19
CA GLY A 271 16.00 15.28 -17.80
C GLY A 271 15.96 14.92 -16.32
N ALA A 272 15.36 15.77 -15.48
CA ALA A 272 15.27 15.54 -14.04
C ALA A 272 14.02 14.74 -13.67
N LYS A 273 14.20 13.81 -12.74
CA LYS A 273 13.13 12.97 -12.19
C LYS A 273 12.41 13.70 -11.05
N VAL A 274 11.10 13.83 -11.13
CA VAL A 274 10.27 14.54 -10.14
C VAL A 274 9.02 13.74 -9.78
N GLU A 275 8.68 13.65 -8.49
CA GLU A 275 7.43 12.98 -8.08
C GLU A 275 6.21 13.72 -8.63
N ILE A 276 5.25 12.97 -9.17
CA ILE A 276 3.99 13.49 -9.70
C ILE A 276 2.80 12.84 -8.99
N THR A 277 1.74 13.63 -8.81
CA THR A 277 0.46 13.16 -8.28
C THR A 277 -0.69 13.95 -8.87
N SER A 278 -1.90 13.65 -8.41
CA SER A 278 -3.15 14.28 -8.81
C SER A 278 -4.00 14.62 -7.59
N GLY A 279 -4.84 15.66 -7.72
CA GLY A 279 -5.81 16.08 -6.72
C GLY A 279 -6.45 17.42 -7.10
N ASN A 280 -7.61 17.76 -6.54
CA ASN A 280 -8.31 19.03 -6.80
C ASN A 280 -8.44 19.38 -8.31
N GLY A 281 -8.66 18.38 -9.17
CA GLY A 281 -8.79 18.58 -10.63
C GLY A 281 -7.48 18.92 -11.35
N GLN A 282 -6.32 18.76 -10.71
CA GLN A 282 -5.01 19.10 -11.28
C GLN A 282 -4.02 17.95 -11.16
N VAL A 283 -3.04 17.95 -12.05
CA VAL A 283 -1.78 17.20 -11.91
C VAL A 283 -0.75 18.10 -11.24
N ALA A 284 0.04 17.54 -10.32
CA ALA A 284 1.02 18.30 -9.56
C ALA A 284 2.35 17.57 -9.43
N ILE A 285 3.45 18.30 -9.53
CA ILE A 285 4.81 17.82 -9.35
C ILE A 285 5.44 18.38 -8.08
N ALA A 286 6.29 17.59 -7.42
CA ALA A 286 7.05 17.96 -6.23
C ALA A 286 8.23 18.91 -6.58
N ARG A 287 7.89 20.07 -7.13
CA ARG A 287 8.81 21.10 -7.60
C ARG A 287 8.20 22.48 -7.36
N ASP A 288 8.99 23.43 -6.88
CA ASP A 288 8.54 24.83 -6.76
C ASP A 288 8.66 25.64 -8.04
N SER A 289 8.10 26.84 -8.01
CA SER A 289 8.14 27.81 -9.12
C SER A 289 9.55 28.26 -9.50
N GLN A 290 10.53 28.12 -8.60
CA GLN A 290 11.94 28.47 -8.84
C GLN A 290 12.72 27.31 -9.47
N GLY A 291 12.09 26.14 -9.62
CA GLY A 291 12.72 24.98 -10.23
C GLY A 291 13.33 23.99 -9.26
N ARG A 292 13.25 24.23 -7.95
CA ARG A 292 13.80 23.32 -6.94
C ARG A 292 12.90 22.10 -6.81
N ILE A 293 13.50 20.93 -6.90
CA ILE A 293 12.82 19.64 -6.76
C ILE A 293 13.02 19.17 -5.33
N ALA A 294 11.96 19.16 -4.53
CA ALA A 294 11.99 18.62 -3.18
C ALA A 294 10.61 18.14 -2.74
N ARG A 295 10.58 17.11 -1.90
CA ARG A 295 9.34 16.55 -1.35
C ARG A 295 8.56 17.52 -0.46
N TRP A 296 9.24 18.56 0.06
CA TRP A 296 8.68 19.54 1.00
C TRP A 296 8.45 20.93 0.38
N THR A 297 8.77 21.12 -0.92
CA THR A 297 8.52 22.40 -1.59
C THR A 297 7.05 22.57 -1.97
N THR A 298 6.60 23.81 -2.11
CA THR A 298 5.29 24.12 -2.70
C THR A 298 5.19 23.50 -4.08
N PRO A 299 4.23 22.59 -4.32
CA PRO A 299 4.16 21.89 -5.60
C PRO A 299 3.66 22.82 -6.72
N THR A 300 4.17 22.58 -7.91
CA THR A 300 3.67 23.16 -9.15
C THR A 300 2.55 22.27 -9.67
N ALA A 301 1.38 22.85 -9.92
CA ALA A 301 0.19 22.14 -10.35
C ALA A 301 -0.43 22.82 -11.58
N ALA A 302 -0.95 22.01 -12.50
CA ALA A 302 -1.59 22.46 -13.73
C ALA A 302 -2.68 21.47 -14.17
N SER A 303 -3.42 21.82 -15.21
CA SER A 303 -4.52 20.96 -15.71
C SER A 303 -4.01 19.82 -16.57
N THR A 304 -2.86 20.01 -17.23
CA THR A 304 -2.28 19.04 -18.17
C THR A 304 -0.79 18.78 -17.91
N PHE A 305 -0.27 17.66 -18.42
CA PHE A 305 1.15 17.33 -18.40
C PHE A 305 1.99 18.32 -19.21
N ALA A 306 1.43 18.80 -20.33
CA ALA A 306 2.09 19.78 -21.19
C ALA A 306 2.30 21.12 -20.47
N GLU A 307 1.30 21.60 -19.73
CA GLU A 307 1.42 22.82 -18.91
C GLU A 307 2.49 22.70 -17.81
N LEU A 308 2.70 21.49 -17.28
CA LEU A 308 3.77 21.21 -16.33
C LEU A 308 5.16 21.11 -16.99
N GLY A 309 5.22 21.07 -18.32
CA GLY A 309 6.45 20.84 -19.09
C GLY A 309 7.01 19.43 -18.92
N ILE A 310 6.15 18.46 -18.64
CA ILE A 310 6.56 17.04 -18.53
C ILE A 310 6.97 16.55 -19.91
N GLU A 311 8.06 15.79 -19.95
CA GLU A 311 8.56 15.16 -21.17
C GLU A 311 7.52 14.19 -21.74
N MET A 312 7.31 14.26 -23.05
CA MET A 312 6.39 13.39 -23.77
C MET A 312 7.20 12.44 -24.67
N VAL A 313 6.82 11.16 -24.69
CA VAL A 313 7.37 10.13 -25.58
C VAL A 313 6.20 9.49 -26.32
N ASN A 314 6.22 9.55 -27.66
CA ASN A 314 5.14 9.03 -28.51
C ASN A 314 3.75 9.56 -28.13
N GLY A 315 3.66 10.85 -27.79
CA GLY A 315 2.39 11.50 -27.39
C GLY A 315 1.89 11.14 -25.99
N LYS A 316 2.67 10.40 -25.19
CA LYS A 316 2.33 10.06 -23.79
C LYS A 316 3.35 10.69 -22.82
N PRO A 317 2.95 11.03 -21.59
CA PRO A 317 3.89 11.53 -20.59
C PRO A 317 4.92 10.43 -20.28
N ARG A 318 6.20 10.81 -20.24
CA ARG A 318 7.27 9.93 -19.79
C ARG A 318 7.15 9.76 -18.28
N LEU A 319 6.65 8.62 -17.83
CA LEU A 319 6.43 8.34 -16.43
C LEU A 319 7.18 7.09 -15.97
N GLU A 320 7.57 7.08 -14.70
CA GLU A 320 8.10 5.92 -14.00
C GLU A 320 7.30 5.67 -12.73
N VAL A 321 6.78 4.47 -12.56
CA VAL A 321 6.19 4.05 -11.28
C VAL A 321 7.26 3.35 -10.46
N GLU A 322 7.51 3.86 -9.25
CA GLU A 322 8.27 3.13 -8.25
C GLU A 322 7.33 2.26 -7.43
N TYR A 323 7.40 0.95 -7.68
CA TYR A 323 6.61 -0.06 -7.00
C TYR A 323 7.56 -1.00 -6.26
N ARG A 324 7.50 -1.01 -4.92
CA ARG A 324 8.38 -1.86 -4.08
C ARG A 324 9.88 -1.64 -4.38
N LYS A 325 10.31 -0.36 -4.48
CA LYS A 325 11.70 0.06 -4.80
C LYS A 325 12.22 -0.35 -6.17
N LYS A 326 11.33 -0.83 -7.03
CA LYS A 326 11.60 -1.19 -8.43
C LYS A 326 10.97 -0.12 -9.32
N LYS A 327 11.72 0.32 -10.34
CA LYS A 327 11.29 1.35 -11.30
C LYS A 327 10.67 0.68 -12.51
N ILE A 328 9.48 1.09 -12.87
CA ILE A 328 8.72 0.57 -14.01
C ILE A 328 8.39 1.75 -14.92
N SER A 329 8.93 1.74 -16.14
CA SER A 329 8.61 2.74 -17.16
C SER A 329 7.20 2.51 -17.69
N MET A 330 6.43 3.59 -17.84
CA MET A 330 5.07 3.59 -18.41
C MET A 330 5.06 4.25 -19.79
#